data_AF-A0A977L0U8-F1
#
_entry.id   AF-A0A977L0U8-F1
#
_cell.length_a   1.000
_cell.length_b   1.000
_cell.length_c   1.000
_cell.angle_alpha   90.00
_cell.angle_beta   90.00
_cell.angle_gamma   90.00
#
_symmetry.space_group_name_H-M   'P 1'
#
loop_
_entity.id
_entity.type
_entity.pdbx_description
1 polymer ?
#
loop_
_entity_poly.entity_id
_entity_poly.type
_entity_poly.pdbx_seq_one_letter_code
_entity_poly.pdbx_strand_id
1 'polypeptide(L)' 'MKDDIKQVNDVAKIFKMTKIQRKEFGVFLEQEKKRGKVGSKNDRGDFTYTELQEKAREFLKDG' A
#
# COMPACT_ATOMS: atom_id res chain seq x y z
N MET A 1 7.04 -5.61 11.71
CA MET A 1 6.65 -4.19 11.80
C MET A 1 5.14 -4.12 12.05
N LYS A 2 4.71 -3.69 13.23
CA LYS A 2 3.27 -3.61 13.55
C LYS A 2 2.60 -2.36 12.94
N ASP A 3 3.41 -1.34 12.63
CA ASP A 3 2.95 -0.04 12.14
C ASP A 3 2.57 -0.04 10.65
N ASP A 4 3.26 -0.80 9.80
CA ASP A 4 2.89 -0.94 8.38
C ASP A 4 1.50 -1.53 8.20
N ILE A 5 1.19 -2.56 9.00
CA ILE A 5 -0.12 -3.21 8.97
C ILE A 5 -1.20 -2.21 9.37
N LYS A 6 -0.91 -1.29 10.31
CA LYS A 6 -1.87 -0.27 10.72
C LYS A 6 -2.12 0.73 9.59
N GLN A 7 -1.06 1.24 8.95
CA GLN A 7 -1.18 2.20 7.85
C GLN A 7 -1.91 1.62 6.64
N VAL A 8 -1.57 0.39 6.24
CA VAL A 8 -2.27 -0.32 5.16
C VAL A 8 -3.75 -0.53 5.49
N ASN A 9 -4.08 -0.83 6.75
CA ASN A 9 -5.47 -0.99 7.17
C ASN A 9 -6.25 0.31 7.15
N ASP A 10 -5.62 1.40 7.57
CA ASP A 10 -6.26 2.72 7.59
C ASP A 10 -6.49 3.22 6.15
N VAL A 11 -5.53 3.02 5.24
CA VAL A 11 -5.71 3.29 3.82
C VAL A 11 -6.81 2.41 3.24
N ALA A 12 -6.82 1.11 3.51
CA ALA A 12 -7.88 0.21 3.04
C ALA A 12 -9.27 0.66 3.52
N LYS A 13 -9.39 1.19 4.74
CA LYS A 13 -10.66 1.75 5.25
C LYS A 13 -11.07 3.03 4.53
N ILE A 14 -10.14 3.97 4.32
CA ILE A 14 -10.41 5.25 3.64
C ILE A 14 -10.94 5.01 2.23
N PHE A 15 -10.31 4.09 1.52
CA PHE A 15 -10.70 3.73 0.17
C PHE A 15 -11.82 2.68 0.11
N LYS A 16 -12.43 2.34 1.25
CA LYS A 16 -13.52 1.36 1.38
C LYS A 16 -13.22 0.00 0.72
N MET A 17 -11.95 -0.43 0.76
CA MET A 17 -11.54 -1.71 0.22
C MET A 17 -12.22 -2.85 0.98
N THR A 18 -12.73 -3.82 0.23
CA THR A 18 -13.20 -5.09 0.79
C THR A 18 -12.03 -5.88 1.39
N LYS A 19 -12.33 -6.93 2.17
CA LYS A 19 -11.28 -7.83 2.69
C LYS A 19 -10.44 -8.46 1.58
N ILE A 20 -11.04 -8.72 0.41
CA ILE A 20 -10.36 -9.27 -0.77
C ILE A 20 -9.43 -8.23 -1.36
N GLN A 21 -9.95 -7.03 -1.68
CA GLN A 21 -9.16 -5.92 -2.21
C GLN A 21 -8.02 -5.52 -1.28
N ARG A 22 -8.22 -5.55 0.04
CA ARG A 22 -7.15 -5.28 1.01
C ARG A 22 -6.02 -6.32 0.93
N LYS A 23 -6.37 -7.60 0.72
CA LYS A 23 -5.37 -8.67 0.56
C LYS A 23 -4.62 -8.51 -0.75
N GLU A 24 -5.33 -8.23 -1.84
CA GLU A 24 -4.76 -7.96 -3.16
C GLU A 24 -3.88 -6.71 -3.16
N PHE A 25 -4.31 -5.66 -2.46
CA PHE A 25 -3.53 -4.43 -2.28
C PHE A 25 -2.21 -4.70 -1.56
N GLY A 26 -2.22 -5.56 -0.53
CA GLY A 26 -0.97 -6.02 0.10
C GLY A 26 -0.04 -6.73 -0.89
N VAL A 27 -0.57 -7.61 -1.75
CA VAL A 27 0.21 -8.28 -2.80
C VAL A 27 0.74 -7.29 -3.83
N PHE A 28 -0.06 -6.29 -4.22
CA PHE A 28 0.34 -5.23 -5.14
C PHE A 28 1.52 -4.43 -4.59
N LEU A 29 1.49 -4.04 -3.31
CA LEU A 29 2.60 -3.32 -2.66
C LEU A 29 3.89 -4.15 -2.67
N GLU A 30 3.81 -5.44 -2.38
CA GLU A 30 4.97 -6.35 -2.45
C GLU A 30 5.52 -6.48 -3.88
N GLN A 31 4.66 -6.52 -4.90
CA GLN A 31 5.09 -6.53 -6.29
C GLN A 31 5.77 -5.22 -6.70
N GLU A 32 5.25 -4.07 -6.28
CA GLU A 32 5.87 -2.77 -6.53
C GLU A 32 7.25 -2.68 -5.85
N LYS A 33 7.38 -3.16 -4.60
CA LYS A 33 8.69 -3.28 -3.93
C LYS A 33 9.67 -4.15 -4.71
N LYS A 34 9.23 -5.31 -5.23
CA LYS A 34 10.07 -6.19 -6.08
C LYS A 34 10.48 -5.54 -7.40
N ARG A 35 9.68 -4.61 -7.93
CA ARG A 35 10.00 -3.81 -9.12
C ARG A 35 10.94 -2.63 -8.82
N GLY A 36 11.40 -2.50 -7.58
CA GLY A 36 12.27 -1.42 -7.13
C GLY A 36 11.52 -0.12 -6.78
N LYS A 37 10.18 -0.12 -6.84
CA LYS A 37 9.36 0.98 -6.36
C LYS A 37 9.16 0.80 -4.86
N VAL A 38 10.13 1.26 -4.10
CA VAL A 38 10.13 1.29 -2.64
C VAL A 38 9.83 2.71 -2.15
N GLY A 39 9.48 2.86 -0.87
CA GLY A 39 9.23 4.19 -0.30
C GLY A 39 10.44 5.10 -0.48
N SER A 40 10.21 6.30 -1.02
CA SER A 40 11.28 7.21 -1.45
C SER A 40 11.99 7.93 -0.30
N LYS A 41 11.45 7.84 0.92
CA LYS A 41 11.80 8.74 2.04
C LYS A 41 12.42 8.08 3.27
N ASN A 42 12.69 6.77 3.26
CA ASN A 42 13.39 6.16 4.39
C ASN A 42 14.43 5.13 3.93
N ASP A 43 15.50 4.99 4.72
CA ASP A 43 16.54 3.98 4.53
C ASP A 43 16.02 2.54 4.64
N ARG A 44 14.73 2.36 5.00
CA ARG A 44 14.05 1.07 5.12
C ARG A 44 13.32 0.64 3.84
N GLY A 45 13.09 1.55 2.89
CA GLY A 45 12.30 1.29 1.68
C GLY A 45 10.79 1.11 1.91
N ASP A 46 10.26 1.54 3.06
CA ASP A 46 8.84 1.43 3.38
C ASP A 46 8.05 2.64 2.87
N PHE A 47 6.93 2.36 2.22
CA PHE A 47 6.02 3.40 1.73
C PHE A 47 5.52 4.25 2.90
N THR A 48 5.66 5.55 2.74
CA THR A 48 5.00 6.53 3.60
C THR A 48 3.48 6.43 3.44
N TYR A 49 2.76 6.96 4.42
CA TYR A 49 1.30 6.98 4.39
C TYR A 49 0.74 7.62 3.11
N THR A 50 1.35 8.70 2.62
CA THR A 50 0.97 9.37 1.37
C THR A 50 1.21 8.47 0.15
N GLU A 51 2.38 7.81 0.07
CA GLU A 51 2.67 6.87 -1.02
C GLU A 51 1.70 5.68 -1.01
N LEU A 52 1.31 5.18 0.18
CA LEU A 52 0.28 4.16 0.30
C LEU A 52 -1.09 4.64 -0.23
N GLN A 53 -1.46 5.90 -0.01
CA GLN A 53 -2.71 6.47 -0.54
C GLN A 53 -2.65 6.60 -2.08
N GLU A 54 -1.53 7.04 -2.63
CA GLU A 54 -1.33 7.10 -4.09
C GLU A 54 -1.41 5.71 -4.71
N LYS A 55 -0.73 4.73 -4.11
CA LYS A 55 -0.75 3.33 -4.54
C LYS A 55 -2.14 2.70 -4.43
N ALA A 56 -2.90 3.03 -3.38
CA ALA A 56 -4.29 2.58 -3.25
C ALA A 56 -5.18 3.16 -4.35
N ARG A 57 -4.94 4.42 -4.73
CA ARG A 57 -5.66 5.06 -5.83
C ARG A 57 -5.30 4.45 -7.19
N GLU A 58 -4.02 4.15 -7.43
CA GLU A 58 -3.57 3.40 -8.63
C GLU A 58 -4.25 2.03 -8.69
N PHE A 59 -4.16 1.26 -7.60
CA PHE A 59 -4.74 -0.08 -7.50
C PHE A 59 -6.25 -0.10 -7.77
N LEU A 60 -7.00 0.88 -7.26
CA LEU A 60 -8.45 0.96 -7.45
C LEU A 60 -8.88 1.59 -8.77
N LYS A 61 -7.97 2.26 -9.49
CA LYS A 61 -8.26 2.84 -10.80
C LYS A 61 -8.04 1.84 -11.94
N ASP A 62 -7.10 0.91 -11.75
CA ASP A 62 -6.79 -0.17 -12.69
C ASP A 62 -7.53 -1.50 -12.39
N GLY A 63 -8.37 -1.54 -11.34
CA GLY A 63 -9.10 -2.72 -10.86
C GLY A 63 -10.60 -2.74 -11.17
#